data_AF-A0A3B9F166-F1
#
_entry.id   AF-A0A3B9F166-F1
#
_cell.length_a   1.000
_cell.length_b   1.000
_cell.length_c   1.000
_cell.angle_alpha   90.00
_cell.angle_beta   90.00
_cell.angle_gamma   90.00
#
_symmetry.space_group_name_H-M   'P 1'
#
loop_
_entity.id
_entity.type
_entity.pdbx_description
1 polymer ?
#
loop_
_entity_poly.entity_id
_entity_poly.type
_entity_poly.pdbx_seq_one_letter_code
_entity_poly.pdbx_strand_id
1 'polypeptide(L)'
;NAEGSNFLISEDAFRYCRKIARYEQSRLYLLQRQYPLAIYNSFLLLRNDPHNRYLPLTIAKALQAMLVYHNERDLYKVVEDHEDVEGSSQELYYFFDKLSRNEMATLAVSYSYELKREFPEDPAIARLFDKCLHELVMETELKTADFEKSLPDTSDTEVAEDTLNYRANTKVGRIRQKNTEESLSEKAFYQYAFVGFFQDSVFANAFEEKEAIKANTAYYNPQDRYNKRDKFDKNAALGLEKVVCVTPQYLKLDQRDKDGIKFIATDERLARFRQYIQEIAGKVDLELQMLDYKGNAEFDALQFNDIALLTSWLQERLSHVNHKVLNSDFDYVNNIIERYGTPYVITTGNVSLKVDENVLSPILLSIILPPYAPFALMDLSTQDYESFNYFFAFDLRDANALLAEYNYYQSSDSKDYIRSIIYNSLLQVSDKPKKQTR
;
A
#
# COMPACT_ATOMS: atom_id res chain seq x y z
N ASN A 1 44.41 -29.10 -12.08
CA ASN A 1 44.12 -28.03 -11.10
C ASN A 1 44.51 -26.70 -11.74
N ALA A 2 43.67 -25.73 -12.04
CA ALA A 2 42.25 -25.53 -11.77
C ALA A 2 41.74 -24.42 -12.72
N GLU A 3 40.91 -24.78 -13.70
CA GLU A 3 40.00 -23.81 -14.34
C GLU A 3 38.61 -24.15 -13.81
N GLY A 4 38.13 -23.38 -12.84
CA GLY A 4 36.78 -23.55 -12.32
C GLY A 4 35.77 -23.25 -13.42
N SER A 5 34.74 -24.09 -13.56
CA SER A 5 33.61 -23.76 -14.43
C SER A 5 32.94 -22.48 -13.95
N ASN A 6 32.73 -21.51 -14.85
CA ASN A 6 32.08 -20.22 -14.52
C ASN A 6 30.66 -20.39 -13.93
N PHE A 7 30.05 -21.55 -14.11
CA PHE A 7 28.73 -21.88 -13.60
C PHE A 7 28.75 -23.20 -12.84
N LEU A 8 28.02 -23.23 -11.71
CA LEU A 8 27.77 -24.45 -10.90
C LEU A 8 26.62 -25.31 -11.48
N ILE A 9 25.80 -24.71 -12.33
CA ILE A 9 24.69 -25.33 -13.09
C ILE A 9 24.85 -24.99 -14.57
N SER A 10 23.97 -25.51 -15.43
CA SER A 10 23.97 -25.08 -16.85
C SER A 10 23.78 -23.56 -16.97
N GLU A 11 24.44 -22.96 -17.94
CA GLU A 11 24.33 -21.52 -18.20
C GLU A 11 22.88 -21.09 -18.45
N ASP A 12 22.11 -21.92 -19.16
CA ASP A 12 20.69 -21.67 -19.43
C ASP A 12 19.85 -21.67 -18.14
N ALA A 13 20.05 -22.65 -17.26
CA ALA A 13 19.37 -22.70 -15.97
C ALA A 13 19.74 -21.49 -15.10
N PHE A 14 21.02 -21.09 -15.09
CA PHE A 14 21.45 -19.89 -14.38
C PHE A 14 20.80 -18.62 -14.93
N ARG A 15 20.79 -18.44 -16.26
CA ARG A 15 20.18 -17.28 -16.92
C ARG A 15 18.66 -17.24 -16.70
N TYR A 16 18.00 -18.39 -16.70
CA TYR A 16 16.58 -18.52 -16.39
C TYR A 16 16.26 -18.11 -14.95
N CYS A 17 16.95 -18.68 -13.96
CA CYS A 17 16.77 -18.30 -12.55
C CYS A 17 17.06 -16.81 -12.33
N ARG A 18 18.12 -16.28 -12.95
CA ARG A 18 18.44 -14.85 -12.91
C ARG A 18 17.34 -13.99 -13.53
N LYS A 19 16.71 -14.42 -14.63
CA LYS A 19 15.57 -13.71 -15.25
C LYS A 19 14.39 -13.67 -14.26
N ILE A 20 13.98 -14.81 -13.70
CA ILE A 20 12.89 -14.88 -12.72
C ILE A 20 13.17 -13.97 -11.52
N ALA A 21 14.36 -14.06 -10.93
CA ALA A 21 14.72 -13.25 -9.77
C ALA A 21 14.63 -11.75 -10.06
N ARG A 22 15.01 -11.30 -11.26
CA ARG A 22 14.90 -9.88 -11.65
C ARG A 22 13.45 -9.44 -11.85
N TYR A 23 12.60 -10.32 -12.38
CA TYR A 23 11.16 -10.04 -12.50
C TYR A 23 10.49 -9.94 -11.13
N GLU A 24 10.81 -10.87 -10.22
CA GLU A 24 10.31 -10.83 -8.84
C GLU A 24 10.84 -9.60 -8.08
N GLN A 25 12.08 -9.18 -8.35
CA GLN A 25 12.64 -7.97 -7.75
C GLN A 25 11.79 -6.72 -8.05
N SER A 26 11.22 -6.61 -9.25
CA SER A 26 10.30 -5.51 -9.58
C SER A 26 9.06 -5.51 -8.67
N ARG A 27 8.49 -6.68 -8.38
CA ARG A 27 7.36 -6.82 -7.45
C ARG A 27 7.77 -6.55 -6.01
N LEU A 28 8.92 -7.05 -5.57
CA LEU A 28 9.43 -6.77 -4.22
C LEU A 28 9.64 -5.28 -3.99
N TYR A 29 10.18 -4.56 -4.98
CA TYR A 29 10.31 -3.10 -4.90
C TYR A 29 8.96 -2.39 -4.77
N LEU A 30 7.93 -2.84 -5.50
CA LEU A 30 6.57 -2.33 -5.33
C LEU A 30 6.04 -2.56 -3.90
N LEU A 31 6.14 -3.79 -3.39
CA LEU A 31 5.68 -4.16 -2.04
C LEU A 31 6.40 -3.37 -0.92
N GLN A 32 7.68 -3.04 -1.14
CA GLN A 32 8.50 -2.25 -0.21
C GLN A 32 8.36 -0.74 -0.43
N ARG A 33 7.53 -0.31 -1.38
CA ARG A 33 7.32 1.09 -1.80
C ARG A 33 8.58 1.78 -2.32
N GLN A 34 9.50 1.01 -2.87
CA GLN A 34 10.69 1.49 -3.57
C GLN A 34 10.35 1.75 -5.04
N TYR A 35 9.44 2.69 -5.28
CA TYR A 35 8.85 2.91 -6.61
C TYR A 35 9.84 3.31 -7.69
N PRO A 36 10.81 4.21 -7.45
CA PRO A 36 11.84 4.51 -8.45
C PRO A 36 12.66 3.27 -8.84
N LEU A 37 13.00 2.38 -7.89
CA LEU A 37 13.70 1.13 -8.19
C LEU A 37 12.83 0.14 -8.97
N ALA A 38 11.54 0.05 -8.64
CA ALA A 38 10.59 -0.75 -9.41
C ALA A 38 10.54 -0.30 -10.88
N ILE A 39 10.53 1.01 -11.11
CA ILE A 39 10.55 1.61 -12.45
C ILE A 39 11.88 1.33 -13.14
N TYR A 40 13.00 1.64 -12.49
CA TYR A 40 14.34 1.46 -13.04
C TYR A 40 14.61 0.01 -13.44
N ASN A 41 14.33 -0.95 -12.55
CA ASN A 41 14.54 -2.37 -12.83
C ASN A 41 13.63 -2.85 -13.97
N SER A 42 12.36 -2.44 -13.99
CA SER A 42 11.43 -2.83 -15.06
C SER A 42 11.82 -2.24 -16.41
N PHE A 43 12.29 -0.99 -16.44
CA PHE A 43 12.83 -0.35 -17.63
C PHE A 43 14.06 -1.09 -18.19
N LEU A 44 14.98 -1.54 -17.33
CA LEU A 44 16.14 -2.33 -17.77
C LEU A 44 15.73 -3.69 -18.33
N LEU A 45 14.68 -4.32 -17.78
CA LEU A 45 14.16 -5.59 -18.27
C LEU A 45 13.46 -5.44 -19.62
N LEU A 46 12.73 -4.33 -19.84
CA LEU A 46 12.05 -4.04 -21.12
C LEU A 46 13.01 -3.98 -22.30
N ARG A 47 14.27 -3.57 -22.10
CA ARG A 47 15.30 -3.60 -23.16
C ARG A 47 15.55 -5.00 -23.73
N ASN A 48 15.29 -6.04 -22.94
CA ASN A 48 15.45 -7.43 -23.35
C ASN A 48 14.12 -8.13 -23.62
N ASP A 49 13.00 -7.56 -23.19
CA ASP A 49 11.66 -8.15 -23.25
C ASP A 49 10.60 -7.07 -23.51
N PRO A 50 10.62 -6.43 -24.70
CA PRO A 50 9.89 -5.17 -24.95
C PRO A 50 8.38 -5.32 -25.03
N HIS A 51 7.86 -6.53 -25.31
CA HIS A 51 6.42 -6.80 -25.42
C HIS A 51 5.84 -7.47 -24.18
N ASN A 52 6.55 -7.40 -23.05
CA ASN A 52 6.12 -8.03 -21.81
C ASN A 52 5.06 -7.17 -21.10
N ARG A 53 3.84 -7.67 -20.93
CA ARG A 53 2.74 -6.96 -20.23
C ARG A 53 3.03 -6.63 -18.76
N TYR A 54 3.80 -7.45 -18.05
CA TYR A 54 4.04 -7.30 -16.61
C TYR A 54 4.96 -6.12 -16.29
N LEU A 55 6.00 -5.87 -17.09
CA LEU A 55 6.97 -4.80 -16.86
C LEU A 55 6.39 -3.38 -16.94
N PRO A 56 5.67 -2.97 -18.00
CA PRO A 56 5.06 -1.65 -18.08
C PRO A 56 3.90 -1.52 -17.09
N LEU A 57 3.17 -2.60 -16.79
CA LEU A 57 2.19 -2.58 -15.70
C LEU A 57 2.86 -2.30 -14.35
N THR A 58 4.04 -2.86 -14.08
CA THR A 58 4.82 -2.57 -12.85
C THR A 58 5.20 -1.08 -12.79
N ILE A 59 5.67 -0.50 -13.91
CA ILE A 59 5.98 0.93 -13.99
C ILE A 59 4.72 1.76 -13.70
N ALA A 60 3.59 1.42 -14.31
CA ALA A 60 2.34 2.13 -14.09
C ALA A 60 1.86 2.03 -12.64
N LYS A 61 2.00 0.87 -11.98
CA LYS A 61 1.69 0.68 -10.55
C LYS A 61 2.54 1.59 -9.67
N ALA A 62 3.84 1.67 -9.94
CA ALA A 62 4.76 2.55 -9.23
C ALA A 62 4.40 4.03 -9.42
N LEU A 63 4.11 4.46 -10.65
CA LEU A 63 3.67 5.83 -10.95
C LEU A 63 2.35 6.17 -10.25
N GLN A 64 1.38 5.26 -10.26
CA GLN A 64 0.09 5.44 -9.60
C GLN A 64 0.26 5.65 -8.09
N ALA A 65 1.10 4.84 -7.45
CA ALA A 65 1.35 4.99 -6.02
C ALA A 65 2.06 6.30 -5.70
N MET A 66 3.13 6.65 -6.44
CA MET A 66 3.82 7.93 -6.27
C MET A 66 2.89 9.13 -6.48
N LEU A 67 1.97 9.07 -7.44
CA LEU A 67 0.94 10.10 -7.63
C LEU A 67 0.09 10.31 -6.37
N VAL A 68 -0.42 9.24 -5.76
CA VAL A 68 -1.20 9.33 -4.51
C VAL A 68 -0.39 9.99 -3.40
N TYR A 69 0.84 9.51 -3.16
CA TYR A 69 1.72 10.09 -2.15
C TYR A 69 2.04 11.56 -2.43
N HIS A 70 2.25 11.93 -3.69
CA HIS A 70 2.60 13.28 -4.06
C HIS A 70 1.41 14.26 -3.93
N ASN A 71 0.21 13.81 -4.27
CA ASN A 71 -1.04 14.54 -4.03
C ASN A 71 -1.26 14.81 -2.52
N GLU A 72 -0.94 13.82 -1.68
CA GLU A 72 -1.03 13.92 -0.21
C GLU A 72 0.16 14.68 0.44
N ARG A 73 1.11 15.18 -0.37
CA ARG A 73 2.35 15.88 0.07
C ARG A 73 3.31 15.02 0.89
N ASP A 74 3.23 13.71 0.69
CA ASP A 74 3.97 12.68 1.41
C ASP A 74 4.93 11.88 0.50
N LEU A 75 5.27 12.42 -0.69
CA LEU A 75 6.17 11.75 -1.67
C LEU A 75 7.51 11.31 -1.06
N TYR A 76 8.07 12.12 -0.16
CA TYR A 76 9.32 11.84 0.55
C TYR A 76 9.31 10.53 1.35
N LYS A 77 8.14 9.93 1.61
CA LYS A 77 8.02 8.62 2.27
C LYS A 77 8.31 7.45 1.34
N VAL A 78 8.30 7.66 0.04
CA VAL A 78 8.43 6.61 -1.00
C VAL A 78 9.42 6.96 -2.11
N VAL A 79 9.89 8.20 -2.15
CA VAL A 79 11.03 8.64 -2.97
C VAL A 79 12.06 9.23 -2.02
N GLU A 80 13.22 8.59 -1.96
CA GLU A 80 14.38 9.03 -1.19
C GLU A 80 15.03 10.25 -1.86
N ASP A 81 15.78 11.04 -1.10
CA ASP A 81 16.55 12.13 -1.68
C ASP A 81 17.60 11.56 -2.64
N HIS A 82 17.65 12.11 -3.86
CA HIS A 82 18.62 11.72 -4.86
C HIS A 82 20.08 11.82 -4.38
N GLU A 83 20.40 12.66 -3.39
CA GLU A 83 21.76 12.75 -2.82
C GLU A 83 22.17 11.48 -2.07
N ASP A 84 21.21 10.72 -1.54
CA ASP A 84 21.42 9.49 -0.78
C ASP A 84 21.43 8.23 -1.69
N VAL A 85 21.11 8.39 -2.98
CA VAL A 85 21.01 7.28 -3.94
C VAL A 85 22.29 7.15 -4.77
N GLU A 86 22.91 5.97 -4.71
CA GLU A 86 24.08 5.65 -5.51
C GLU A 86 23.74 5.08 -6.89
N GLY A 87 24.61 5.32 -7.87
CA GLY A 87 24.58 4.71 -9.20
C GLY A 87 23.60 5.37 -10.18
N SER A 88 23.44 4.77 -11.38
CA SER A 88 22.66 5.37 -12.47
C SER A 88 21.16 5.51 -12.18
N SER A 89 20.62 4.83 -11.16
CA SER A 89 19.25 5.03 -10.71
C SER A 89 19.04 6.42 -10.10
N GLN A 90 20.08 7.08 -9.61
CA GLN A 90 20.03 8.41 -9.00
C GLN A 90 19.30 9.45 -9.89
N GLU A 91 19.56 9.41 -11.21
CA GLU A 91 18.93 10.31 -12.18
C GLU A 91 17.40 10.22 -12.15
N LEU A 92 16.87 9.02 -11.93
CA LEU A 92 15.43 8.77 -11.85
C LEU A 92 14.84 9.32 -10.54
N TYR A 93 15.57 9.22 -9.44
CA TYR A 93 15.16 9.82 -8.17
C TYR A 93 15.15 11.35 -8.28
N TYR A 94 16.19 11.93 -8.85
CA TYR A 94 16.23 13.38 -9.12
C TYR A 94 15.05 13.81 -9.99
N PHE A 95 14.76 13.07 -11.07
CA PHE A 95 13.62 13.35 -11.92
C PHE A 95 12.30 13.40 -11.12
N PHE A 96 12.00 12.37 -10.32
CA PHE A 96 10.75 12.34 -9.55
C PHE A 96 10.69 13.35 -8.41
N ASP A 97 11.83 13.67 -7.78
CA ASP A 97 11.90 14.72 -6.76
C ASP A 97 11.61 16.12 -7.33
N LYS A 98 11.99 16.37 -8.59
CA LYS A 98 11.77 17.67 -9.24
C LYS A 98 10.41 17.85 -9.91
N LEU A 99 9.65 16.77 -10.13
CA LEU A 99 8.31 16.90 -10.69
C LEU A 99 7.36 17.59 -9.70
N SER A 100 6.60 18.56 -10.21
CA SER A 100 5.46 19.11 -9.50
C SER A 100 4.27 18.14 -9.49
N ARG A 101 3.27 18.42 -8.63
CA ARG A 101 2.04 17.60 -8.53
C ARG A 101 1.32 17.44 -9.86
N ASN A 102 1.19 18.52 -10.61
CA ASN A 102 0.52 18.51 -11.91
C ASN A 102 1.32 17.70 -12.93
N GLU A 103 2.65 17.79 -12.91
CA GLU A 103 3.51 17.02 -13.82
C GLU A 103 3.51 15.53 -13.50
N MET A 104 3.60 15.15 -12.21
CA MET A 104 3.49 13.75 -11.78
C MET A 104 2.12 13.15 -12.15
N ALA A 105 1.03 13.88 -11.89
CA ALA A 105 -0.32 13.45 -12.24
C ALA A 105 -0.46 13.24 -13.75
N THR A 106 0.02 14.21 -14.53
CA THR A 106 -0.01 14.16 -15.98
C THR A 106 0.82 13.00 -16.52
N LEU A 107 2.04 12.79 -15.99
CA LEU A 107 2.90 11.66 -16.37
C LEU A 107 2.23 10.31 -16.10
N ALA A 108 1.66 10.11 -14.91
CA ALA A 108 1.02 8.86 -14.54
C ALA A 108 -0.22 8.56 -15.39
N VAL A 109 -1.03 9.59 -15.69
CA VAL A 109 -2.19 9.47 -16.59
C VAL A 109 -1.76 9.19 -18.02
N SER A 110 -0.76 9.91 -18.54
CA SER A 110 -0.23 9.66 -19.89
C SER A 110 0.30 8.24 -20.03
N TYR A 111 1.13 7.80 -19.09
CA TYR A 111 1.73 6.47 -19.13
C TYR A 111 0.67 5.37 -19.06
N SER A 112 -0.28 5.49 -18.11
CA SER A 112 -1.36 4.49 -17.97
C SER A 112 -2.33 4.49 -19.15
N TYR A 113 -2.57 5.63 -19.80
CA TYR A 113 -3.39 5.68 -21.00
C TYR A 113 -2.72 5.06 -22.21
N GLU A 114 -1.44 5.35 -22.44
CA GLU A 114 -0.67 4.70 -23.51
C GLU A 114 -0.65 3.19 -23.31
N LEU A 115 -0.48 2.74 -22.06
CA LEU A 115 -0.55 1.32 -21.74
C LEU A 115 -1.95 0.73 -22.02
N LYS A 116 -3.02 1.47 -21.75
CA LYS A 116 -4.39 1.08 -22.10
C LYS A 116 -4.59 1.00 -23.61
N ARG A 117 -3.96 1.87 -24.41
CA ARG A 117 -4.01 1.80 -25.88
C ARG A 117 -3.29 0.55 -26.40
N GLU A 118 -2.18 0.16 -25.77
CA GLU A 118 -1.43 -1.04 -26.12
C GLU A 118 -2.17 -2.33 -25.70
N PHE A 119 -2.83 -2.32 -24.53
CA PHE A 119 -3.56 -3.46 -23.97
C PHE A 119 -5.03 -3.10 -23.64
N PRO A 120 -5.89 -2.89 -24.66
CA PRO A 120 -7.24 -2.33 -24.47
C PRO A 120 -8.19 -3.24 -23.69
N GLU A 121 -8.02 -4.55 -23.80
CA GLU A 121 -8.88 -5.55 -23.16
C GLU A 121 -8.41 -5.94 -21.74
N ASP A 122 -7.34 -5.33 -21.24
CA ASP A 122 -6.78 -5.68 -19.93
C ASP A 122 -7.48 -4.92 -18.80
N PRO A 123 -8.27 -5.61 -17.94
CA PRO A 123 -9.05 -4.95 -16.91
C PRO A 123 -8.16 -4.32 -15.83
N ALA A 124 -6.96 -4.84 -15.60
CA ALA A 124 -6.06 -4.28 -14.61
C ALA A 124 -5.48 -2.94 -15.08
N ILE A 125 -5.11 -2.85 -16.35
CA ILE A 125 -4.59 -1.62 -16.96
C ILE A 125 -5.71 -0.57 -17.05
N ALA A 126 -6.91 -0.97 -17.48
CA ALA A 126 -8.07 -0.07 -17.49
C ALA A 126 -8.36 0.52 -16.11
N ARG A 127 -8.30 -0.33 -15.08
CA ARG A 127 -8.49 0.08 -13.69
C ARG A 127 -7.40 1.02 -13.18
N LEU A 128 -6.15 0.78 -13.57
CA LEU A 128 -5.02 1.62 -13.19
C LEU A 128 -5.10 3.01 -13.84
N PHE A 129 -5.48 3.06 -15.11
CA PHE A 129 -5.78 4.32 -15.80
C PHE A 129 -6.91 5.08 -15.11
N ASP A 130 -8.03 4.40 -14.79
CA ASP A 130 -9.16 5.03 -14.08
C ASP A 130 -8.71 5.63 -12.73
N LYS A 131 -7.86 4.91 -11.99
CA LYS A 131 -7.30 5.38 -10.73
C LYS A 131 -6.39 6.59 -10.92
N CYS A 132 -5.45 6.55 -11.86
CA CYS A 132 -4.57 7.70 -12.14
C CYS A 132 -5.37 8.93 -12.57
N LEU A 133 -6.37 8.76 -13.43
CA LEU A 133 -7.23 9.86 -13.89
C LEU A 133 -8.10 10.41 -12.76
N HIS A 134 -8.62 9.53 -11.89
CA HIS A 134 -9.31 9.95 -10.68
C HIS A 134 -8.41 10.80 -9.79
N GLU A 135 -7.17 10.36 -9.53
CA GLU A 135 -6.21 11.14 -8.72
C GLU A 135 -5.88 12.48 -9.36
N LEU A 136 -5.67 12.54 -10.68
CA LEU A 136 -5.45 13.80 -11.40
C LEU A 136 -6.65 14.73 -11.23
N VAL A 137 -7.86 14.27 -11.55
CA VAL A 137 -9.03 15.15 -11.57
C VAL A 137 -9.48 15.51 -10.16
N MET A 138 -9.54 14.57 -9.22
CA MET A 138 -10.16 14.77 -7.92
C MET A 138 -9.24 15.46 -6.91
N GLU A 139 -7.94 15.17 -6.95
CA GLU A 139 -6.98 15.67 -5.96
C GLU A 139 -6.19 16.89 -6.45
N THR A 140 -6.12 17.14 -7.77
CA THR A 140 -5.56 18.39 -8.32
C THR A 140 -6.65 19.39 -8.69
N GLU A 141 -6.28 20.59 -9.13
CA GLU A 141 -7.23 21.59 -9.65
C GLU A 141 -7.41 21.49 -11.18
N LEU A 142 -6.67 20.59 -11.83
CA LEU A 142 -6.63 20.46 -13.28
C LEU A 142 -7.97 20.04 -13.87
N LYS A 143 -8.27 20.67 -14.99
CA LYS A 143 -9.45 20.47 -15.82
C LYS A 143 -9.07 20.30 -17.28
N THR A 144 -10.01 19.83 -18.08
CA THR A 144 -9.90 19.81 -19.56
C THR A 144 -9.47 21.15 -20.13
N ALA A 145 -9.96 22.26 -19.56
CA ALA A 145 -9.62 23.61 -19.98
C ALA A 145 -8.18 24.06 -19.66
N ASP A 146 -7.48 23.35 -18.75
CA ASP A 146 -6.10 23.66 -18.38
C ASP A 146 -5.08 23.02 -19.33
N PHE A 147 -5.54 22.17 -20.26
CA PHE A 147 -4.72 21.54 -21.28
C PHE A 147 -4.92 22.17 -22.65
N GLU A 148 -3.84 22.24 -23.40
CA GLU A 148 -3.81 22.78 -24.75
C GLU A 148 -4.39 21.79 -25.75
N LYS A 149 -5.02 22.30 -26.81
CA LYS A 149 -5.66 21.48 -27.86
C LYS A 149 -4.76 21.26 -29.08
N SER A 150 -3.66 22.00 -29.16
CA SER A 150 -2.71 21.92 -30.26
C SER A 150 -1.30 22.19 -29.75
N LEU A 151 -0.31 21.55 -30.37
CA LEU A 151 1.10 21.88 -30.16
C LEU A 151 1.39 23.28 -30.73
N PRO A 152 2.36 24.02 -30.17
CA PRO A 152 2.80 25.29 -30.73
C PRO A 152 3.37 25.08 -32.14
N ASP A 153 3.13 26.04 -33.04
CA ASP A 153 3.66 25.99 -34.40
C ASP A 153 5.18 26.21 -34.38
N THR A 154 5.94 25.17 -34.70
CA THR A 154 7.40 25.19 -34.72
C THR A 154 7.97 25.48 -36.10
N SER A 155 7.14 25.84 -37.10
CA SER A 155 7.58 26.08 -38.49
C SER A 155 8.63 27.19 -38.63
N ASP A 156 8.71 28.12 -37.68
CA ASP A 156 9.69 29.22 -37.67
C ASP A 156 10.91 28.97 -36.76
N THR A 157 11.02 27.77 -36.17
CA THR A 157 12.18 27.41 -35.34
C THR A 157 13.11 26.53 -36.16
N GLU A 158 14.20 27.10 -36.69
CA GLU A 158 15.33 26.31 -37.18
C GLU A 158 15.84 25.44 -36.01
N VAL A 159 15.42 24.18 -35.98
CA VAL A 159 16.01 23.18 -35.11
C VAL A 159 17.39 22.91 -35.69
N ALA A 160 18.40 23.62 -35.16
CA ALA A 160 19.78 23.22 -35.36
C ALA A 160 19.89 21.78 -34.84
N GLU A 161 20.19 20.83 -35.74
CA GLU A 161 20.58 19.47 -35.36
C GLU A 161 21.71 19.59 -34.34
N ASP A 162 21.39 19.32 -33.07
CA ASP A 162 22.37 19.35 -32.01
C ASP A 162 23.23 18.09 -32.14
N THR A 163 24.26 18.17 -32.97
CA THR A 163 25.48 17.42 -32.70
C THR A 163 25.96 17.92 -31.34
N LEU A 164 25.68 17.16 -30.28
CA LEU A 164 26.26 17.25 -28.94
C LEU A 164 27.73 17.69 -29.02
N ASN A 165 28.00 19.00 -29.01
CA ASN A 165 29.34 19.56 -29.00
C ASN A 165 29.36 21.05 -28.65
N TYR A 166 29.67 21.32 -27.38
CA TYR A 166 30.72 22.28 -27.00
C TYR A 166 30.54 23.76 -27.41
N ARG A 167 29.31 24.30 -27.40
CA ARG A 167 29.07 25.76 -27.55
C ARG A 167 28.30 26.44 -26.40
N ALA A 168 28.09 25.74 -25.29
CA ALA A 168 27.46 26.27 -24.07
C ALA A 168 28.24 27.40 -23.34
N ASN A 169 29.44 27.78 -23.81
CA ASN A 169 30.32 28.74 -23.13
C ASN A 169 30.36 30.15 -23.74
N THR A 170 29.53 30.49 -24.71
CA THR A 170 29.43 31.89 -25.19
C THR A 170 28.29 32.64 -24.50
N LYS A 171 28.53 33.90 -24.13
CA LYS A 171 27.53 34.79 -23.47
C LYS A 171 26.24 34.91 -24.28
N VAL A 172 26.34 34.84 -25.61
CA VAL A 172 25.20 34.85 -26.55
C VAL A 172 24.44 33.52 -26.56
N GLY A 173 25.14 32.39 -26.45
CA GLY A 173 24.51 31.08 -26.26
C GLY A 173 23.71 31.00 -24.96
N ARG A 174 24.26 31.52 -23.85
CA ARG A 174 23.56 31.61 -22.57
C ARG A 174 22.34 32.51 -22.60
N ILE A 175 22.36 33.62 -23.33
CA ILE A 175 21.20 34.53 -23.46
C ILE A 175 20.10 33.90 -24.32
N ARG A 176 20.44 33.19 -25.41
CA ARG A 176 19.45 32.49 -26.22
C ARG A 176 18.81 31.32 -25.46
N GLN A 177 19.62 30.54 -24.75
CA GLN A 177 19.14 29.45 -23.91
C GLN A 177 18.24 29.98 -22.80
N LYS A 178 18.62 31.10 -22.16
CA LYS A 178 17.80 31.77 -21.15
C LYS A 178 16.49 32.33 -21.69
N ASN A 179 16.46 32.86 -22.92
CA ASN A 179 15.23 33.36 -23.55
C ASN A 179 14.30 32.22 -24.02
N THR A 180 14.84 31.10 -24.48
CA THR A 180 14.06 29.88 -24.82
C THR A 180 13.57 29.18 -23.55
N GLU A 181 14.38 29.14 -22.50
CA GLU A 181 13.96 28.73 -21.16
C GLU A 181 12.90 29.68 -20.61
N GLU A 182 13.00 31.00 -20.80
CA GLU A 182 11.99 31.99 -20.34
C GLU A 182 10.65 31.87 -21.10
N SER A 183 10.63 31.56 -22.41
CA SER A 183 9.38 31.39 -23.16
C SER A 183 8.71 30.02 -22.96
N LEU A 184 9.49 28.96 -22.74
CA LEU A 184 8.98 27.67 -22.25
C LEU A 184 8.66 27.69 -20.75
N SER A 185 9.26 28.60 -19.98
CA SER A 185 9.01 28.84 -18.56
C SER A 185 7.65 29.50 -18.29
N GLU A 186 7.07 30.23 -19.23
CA GLU A 186 5.76 30.88 -19.00
C GLU A 186 4.58 29.90 -19.07
N LYS A 187 4.70 28.77 -19.79
CA LYS A 187 3.66 27.74 -19.88
C LYS A 187 4.19 26.40 -19.40
N ALA A 188 3.53 25.83 -18.40
CA ALA A 188 3.97 24.57 -17.83
C ALA A 188 3.82 23.43 -18.86
N PHE A 189 4.91 22.70 -19.12
CA PHE A 189 5.00 21.65 -20.14
C PHE A 189 3.84 20.63 -20.08
N TYR A 190 3.35 20.31 -18.88
CA TYR A 190 2.25 19.35 -18.68
C TYR A 190 0.96 19.74 -19.43
N GLN A 191 0.74 21.03 -19.72
CA GLN A 191 -0.45 21.51 -20.43
C GLN A 191 -0.56 20.93 -21.84
N TYR A 192 0.55 20.55 -22.47
CA TYR A 192 0.56 19.97 -23.81
C TYR A 192 0.52 18.44 -23.83
N ALA A 193 0.58 17.77 -22.66
CA ALA A 193 0.77 16.33 -22.58
C ALA A 193 -0.39 15.51 -23.18
N PHE A 194 -1.60 16.09 -23.19
CA PHE A 194 -2.82 15.39 -23.64
C PHE A 194 -3.33 15.86 -25.01
N VAL A 195 -2.58 16.68 -25.75
CA VAL A 195 -2.98 17.19 -27.08
C VAL A 195 -3.38 16.04 -28.02
N GLY A 196 -2.59 14.97 -28.05
CA GLY A 196 -2.89 13.78 -28.85
C GLY A 196 -4.03 12.93 -28.28
N PHE A 197 -4.20 12.91 -26.96
CA PHE A 197 -5.20 12.06 -26.30
C PHE A 197 -6.61 12.63 -26.38
N PHE A 198 -6.78 13.96 -26.40
CA PHE A 198 -8.10 14.57 -26.58
C PHE A 198 -8.70 14.33 -27.96
N GLN A 199 -7.93 13.83 -28.94
CA GLN A 199 -8.45 13.36 -30.22
C GLN A 199 -9.10 11.97 -30.11
N ASP A 200 -8.79 11.23 -29.04
CA ASP A 200 -9.39 9.95 -28.73
C ASP A 200 -10.59 10.12 -27.81
N SER A 201 -11.77 9.75 -28.32
CA SER A 201 -13.03 9.82 -27.57
C SER A 201 -13.00 9.02 -26.26
N VAL A 202 -12.21 7.95 -26.16
CA VAL A 202 -12.12 7.14 -24.93
C VAL A 202 -11.47 7.94 -23.81
N PHE A 203 -10.41 8.68 -24.11
CA PHE A 203 -9.75 9.55 -23.14
C PHE A 203 -10.62 10.75 -22.79
N ALA A 204 -11.12 11.47 -23.80
CA ALA A 204 -11.91 12.68 -23.61
C ALA A 204 -13.15 12.41 -22.75
N ASN A 205 -13.92 11.36 -23.08
CA ASN A 205 -15.11 10.99 -22.32
C ASN A 205 -14.78 10.59 -20.88
N ALA A 206 -13.70 9.83 -20.66
CA ALA A 206 -13.29 9.43 -19.31
C ALA A 206 -12.89 10.64 -18.46
N PHE A 207 -12.21 11.63 -19.04
CA PHE A 207 -11.83 12.85 -18.35
C PHE A 207 -13.08 13.67 -17.97
N GLU A 208 -13.95 13.93 -18.95
CA GLU A 208 -15.20 14.68 -18.75
C GLU A 208 -16.11 14.03 -17.70
N GLU A 209 -16.19 12.69 -17.69
CA GLU A 209 -16.94 11.94 -16.67
C GLU A 209 -16.42 12.23 -15.26
N LYS A 210 -15.10 12.15 -15.04
CA LYS A 210 -14.50 12.46 -13.73
C LYS A 210 -14.68 13.92 -13.33
N GLU A 211 -14.62 14.85 -14.29
CA GLU A 211 -14.90 16.27 -14.02
C GLU A 211 -16.35 16.49 -13.60
N ALA A 212 -17.30 15.87 -14.29
CA ALA A 212 -18.71 15.93 -13.95
C ALA A 212 -18.99 15.35 -12.56
N ILE A 213 -18.35 14.23 -12.22
CA ILE A 213 -18.38 13.68 -10.86
C ILE A 213 -17.86 14.73 -9.87
N LYS A 214 -16.66 15.27 -10.06
CA LYS A 214 -16.07 16.29 -9.17
C LYS A 214 -16.98 17.49 -8.97
N ALA A 215 -17.59 18.01 -10.04
CA ALA A 215 -18.50 19.14 -9.98
C ALA A 215 -19.73 18.84 -9.10
N ASN A 216 -20.27 17.62 -9.17
CA ASN A 216 -21.38 17.18 -8.34
C ASN A 216 -20.97 16.92 -6.87
N THR A 217 -19.73 16.47 -6.63
CA THR A 217 -19.20 16.23 -5.28
C THR A 217 -18.61 17.48 -4.61
N ALA A 218 -18.36 18.56 -5.35
CA ALA A 218 -17.70 19.79 -4.87
C ALA A 218 -18.45 20.55 -3.76
N TYR A 219 -19.63 20.08 -3.35
CA TYR A 219 -20.29 20.52 -2.12
C TYR A 219 -19.62 19.98 -0.83
N TYR A 220 -18.65 19.07 -0.96
CA TYR A 220 -17.87 18.52 0.16
C TYR A 220 -16.60 19.34 0.43
N ASN A 221 -16.43 19.79 1.67
CA ASN A 221 -15.42 20.76 2.09
C ASN A 221 -14.01 20.11 2.12
N PRO A 222 -12.97 20.68 1.45
CA PRO A 222 -11.60 20.16 1.51
C PRO A 222 -11.04 20.02 2.94
N GLN A 223 -11.52 20.85 3.88
CA GLN A 223 -11.21 20.75 5.31
C GLN A 223 -11.60 19.40 5.94
N ASP A 224 -12.61 18.70 5.42
CA ASP A 224 -13.02 17.38 5.93
C ASP A 224 -11.98 16.29 5.64
N ARG A 225 -11.09 16.48 4.64
CA ARG A 225 -10.01 15.54 4.35
C ARG A 225 -8.95 15.52 5.45
N TYR A 226 -8.63 16.68 6.02
CA TYR A 226 -7.67 16.78 7.13
C TYR A 226 -8.29 16.39 8.48
N ASN A 227 -9.60 16.61 8.65
CA ASN A 227 -10.33 16.26 9.87
C ASN A 227 -10.75 14.78 9.94
N LYS A 228 -10.68 14.01 8.84
CA LYS A 228 -10.80 12.54 8.86
C LYS A 228 -9.54 11.80 9.34
N ARG A 229 -8.70 12.46 10.14
CA ARG A 229 -7.67 11.80 10.96
C ARG A 229 -8.24 11.18 12.23
N ASP A 230 -9.51 11.46 12.54
CA ASP A 230 -10.22 10.77 13.62
C ASP A 230 -10.66 9.37 13.17
N LYS A 231 -9.85 8.40 13.62
CA LYS A 231 -10.20 7.07 14.13
C LYS A 231 -11.50 6.47 13.58
N PHE A 232 -11.33 5.39 12.82
CA PHE A 232 -12.29 4.31 12.56
C PHE A 232 -13.56 4.40 13.42
N ASP A 233 -14.71 4.53 12.76
CA ASP A 233 -15.99 4.76 13.42
C ASP A 233 -16.24 3.65 14.45
N LYS A 234 -16.46 4.04 15.71
CA LYS A 234 -16.81 3.08 16.76
C LYS A 234 -18.19 2.55 16.42
N ASN A 235 -18.29 1.26 16.09
CA ASN A 235 -19.48 0.54 15.62
C ASN A 235 -19.78 0.71 14.12
N ALA A 236 -18.85 0.25 13.27
CA ALA A 236 -19.00 0.36 11.81
C ALA A 236 -20.21 -0.39 11.22
N ALA A 237 -20.65 -1.50 11.84
CA ALA A 237 -21.78 -2.33 11.40
C ALA A 237 -21.76 -2.55 9.86
N LEU A 238 -20.77 -3.31 9.40
CA LEU A 238 -20.45 -3.45 7.97
C LEU A 238 -21.47 -4.30 7.20
N GLY A 239 -22.24 -5.15 7.88
CA GLY A 239 -23.24 -6.02 7.27
C GLY A 239 -22.67 -7.10 6.35
N LEU A 240 -21.44 -7.56 6.60
CA LEU A 240 -20.78 -8.58 5.78
C LEU A 240 -21.24 -9.97 6.19
N GLU A 241 -21.61 -10.79 5.21
CA GLU A 241 -22.08 -12.17 5.44
C GLU A 241 -20.93 -13.19 5.37
N LYS A 242 -19.88 -12.88 4.59
CA LYS A 242 -18.75 -13.78 4.33
C LYS A 242 -17.40 -13.06 4.30
N VAL A 243 -16.41 -13.61 5.01
CA VAL A 243 -15.03 -13.08 5.05
C VAL A 243 -13.98 -14.18 5.03
N VAL A 244 -12.79 -13.84 4.52
CA VAL A 244 -11.59 -14.69 4.65
C VAL A 244 -10.70 -14.14 5.77
N CYS A 245 -10.41 -14.96 6.78
CA CYS A 245 -9.48 -14.62 7.85
C CYS A 245 -8.07 -15.10 7.50
N VAL A 246 -7.15 -14.16 7.30
CA VAL A 246 -5.78 -14.45 6.86
C VAL A 246 -4.83 -14.49 8.05
N THR A 247 -4.23 -15.67 8.29
CA THR A 247 -3.12 -15.92 9.22
C THR A 247 -3.20 -15.10 10.53
N PRO A 248 -4.17 -15.38 11.41
CA PRO A 248 -4.25 -14.69 12.69
C PRO A 248 -2.96 -14.88 13.49
N GLN A 249 -2.55 -13.86 14.23
CA GLN A 249 -1.25 -13.86 14.91
C GLN A 249 -1.40 -13.87 16.43
N TYR A 250 -0.45 -14.48 17.12
CA TYR A 250 -0.36 -14.43 18.56
C TYR A 250 1.09 -14.32 18.98
N LEU A 251 1.38 -13.56 20.03
CA LEU A 251 2.72 -13.47 20.58
C LEU A 251 2.68 -13.32 22.10
N LYS A 252 3.43 -14.18 22.79
CA LYS A 252 3.67 -14.10 24.23
C LYS A 252 5.09 -13.65 24.50
N LEU A 253 5.22 -12.54 25.21
CA LEU A 253 6.49 -11.93 25.56
C LEU A 253 6.69 -11.89 27.08
N ASP A 254 7.94 -11.96 27.52
CA ASP A 254 8.38 -11.78 28.90
C ASP A 254 9.56 -10.80 28.91
N GLN A 255 9.34 -9.62 29.47
CA GLN A 255 10.32 -8.52 29.47
C GLN A 255 11.62 -8.87 30.19
N ARG A 256 11.58 -9.87 31.08
CA ARG A 256 12.73 -10.37 31.87
C ARG A 256 13.70 -11.22 31.07
N ASP A 257 13.27 -11.72 29.92
CA ASP A 257 14.02 -12.66 29.10
C ASP A 257 14.68 -11.94 27.93
N LYS A 258 15.95 -12.24 27.64
CA LYS A 258 16.74 -11.51 26.63
C LYS A 258 16.20 -11.70 25.21
N ASP A 259 15.68 -12.90 24.92
CA ASP A 259 15.00 -13.19 23.65
C ASP A 259 13.50 -12.86 23.72
N GLY A 260 12.96 -12.67 24.93
CA GLY A 260 11.60 -12.21 25.23
C GLY A 260 10.47 -13.17 24.85
N ILE A 261 10.62 -14.04 23.83
CA ILE A 261 9.51 -14.79 23.23
C ILE A 261 9.30 -16.14 23.91
N LYS A 262 8.06 -16.42 24.33
CA LYS A 262 7.63 -17.72 24.85
C LYS A 262 7.00 -18.56 23.74
N PHE A 263 7.81 -19.28 22.97
CA PHE A 263 7.36 -20.02 21.76
C PHE A 263 6.25 -21.04 22.02
N ILE A 264 6.40 -21.92 23.01
CA ILE A 264 5.40 -22.97 23.33
C ILE A 264 4.07 -22.32 23.74
N ALA A 265 4.13 -21.35 24.67
CA ALA A 265 2.95 -20.63 25.12
C ALA A 265 2.28 -19.84 23.98
N THR A 266 3.08 -19.29 23.06
CA THR A 266 2.58 -18.59 21.86
C THR A 266 1.82 -19.54 20.96
N ASP A 267 2.37 -20.72 20.66
CA ASP A 267 1.74 -21.70 19.76
C ASP A 267 0.43 -22.25 20.34
N GLU A 268 0.41 -22.62 21.63
CA GLU A 268 -0.82 -23.06 22.30
C GLU A 268 -1.89 -21.97 22.33
N ARG A 269 -1.49 -20.71 22.54
CA ARG A 269 -2.42 -19.59 22.58
C ARG A 269 -2.95 -19.25 21.20
N LEU A 270 -2.13 -19.33 20.17
CA LEU A 270 -2.55 -19.18 18.78
C LEU A 270 -3.61 -20.23 18.39
N ALA A 271 -3.39 -21.50 18.76
CA ALA A 271 -4.37 -22.57 18.49
C ALA A 271 -5.73 -22.27 19.14
N ARG A 272 -5.75 -21.83 20.41
CA ARG A 272 -6.98 -21.42 21.11
C ARG A 272 -7.60 -20.17 20.49
N PHE A 273 -6.80 -19.19 20.12
CA PHE A 273 -7.25 -17.94 19.51
C PHE A 273 -8.00 -18.20 18.20
N ARG A 274 -7.48 -19.10 17.37
CA ARG A 274 -8.13 -19.54 16.13
C ARG A 274 -9.48 -20.22 16.36
N GLN A 275 -9.55 -21.11 17.36
CA GLN A 275 -10.81 -21.73 17.77
C GLN A 275 -11.82 -20.67 18.21
N TYR A 276 -11.40 -19.65 18.97
CA TYR A 276 -12.29 -18.57 19.38
C TYR A 276 -12.82 -17.77 18.20
N ILE A 277 -11.97 -17.44 17.21
CA ILE A 277 -12.41 -16.75 15.99
C ILE A 277 -13.49 -17.55 15.26
N GLN A 278 -13.28 -18.86 15.04
CA GLN A 278 -14.24 -19.71 14.36
C GLN A 278 -15.55 -19.89 15.14
N GLU A 279 -15.46 -20.16 16.46
CA GLU A 279 -16.64 -20.30 17.32
C GLU A 279 -17.48 -19.03 17.37
N ILE A 280 -16.83 -17.86 17.48
CA ILE A 280 -17.52 -16.58 17.59
C ILE A 280 -18.11 -16.17 16.24
N ALA A 281 -17.40 -16.38 15.13
CA ALA A 281 -17.95 -16.18 13.78
C ALA A 281 -19.28 -16.93 13.58
N GLY A 282 -19.33 -18.21 13.98
CA GLY A 282 -20.57 -18.99 13.91
C GLY A 282 -21.69 -18.48 14.84
N LYS A 283 -21.36 -17.80 15.96
CA LYS A 283 -22.35 -17.20 16.86
C LYS A 283 -22.94 -15.89 16.34
N VAL A 284 -22.18 -15.15 15.53
CA VAL A 284 -22.63 -13.90 14.91
C VAL A 284 -23.14 -14.10 13.48
N ASP A 285 -23.34 -15.36 13.06
CA ASP A 285 -23.82 -15.75 11.73
C ASP A 285 -22.94 -15.23 10.58
N LEU A 286 -21.62 -15.21 10.81
CA LEU A 286 -20.61 -14.81 9.82
C LEU A 286 -19.95 -16.05 9.21
N GLU A 287 -20.05 -16.21 7.89
CA GLU A 287 -19.32 -17.24 7.16
C GLU A 287 -17.83 -16.88 7.11
N LEU A 288 -17.03 -17.49 7.99
CA LEU A 288 -15.60 -17.25 8.08
C LEU A 288 -14.81 -18.44 7.52
N GLN A 289 -14.05 -18.18 6.45
CA GLN A 289 -13.05 -19.12 5.96
C GLN A 289 -11.68 -18.73 6.48
N MET A 290 -11.07 -19.61 7.30
CA MET A 290 -9.73 -19.37 7.83
C MET A 290 -8.69 -19.85 6.83
N LEU A 291 -7.84 -18.93 6.37
CA LEU A 291 -6.71 -19.21 5.50
C LEU A 291 -5.41 -19.08 6.31
N ASP A 292 -4.89 -20.22 6.74
CA ASP A 292 -3.73 -20.32 7.65
C ASP A 292 -2.86 -21.53 7.29
N TYR A 293 -1.56 -21.42 7.56
CA TYR A 293 -0.56 -22.44 7.24
C TYR A 293 -0.50 -23.56 8.28
N LYS A 294 -0.99 -23.31 9.50
CA LYS A 294 -1.12 -24.33 10.54
C LYS A 294 -2.57 -24.82 10.53
N GLY A 295 -2.85 -26.12 10.39
CA GLY A 295 -4.16 -26.67 10.79
C GLY A 295 -5.08 -27.25 9.70
N ASN A 296 -4.67 -27.26 8.44
CA ASN A 296 -5.35 -28.07 7.41
C ASN A 296 -4.55 -29.34 7.12
N ALA A 297 -5.21 -30.50 7.15
CA ALA A 297 -4.61 -31.78 6.75
C ALA A 297 -4.32 -31.86 5.23
N GLU A 298 -4.99 -31.00 4.44
CA GLU A 298 -4.85 -30.87 2.98
C GLU A 298 -4.23 -29.50 2.61
N PHE A 299 -3.08 -29.19 3.21
CA PHE A 299 -2.31 -28.03 2.81
C PHE A 299 -1.62 -28.30 1.48
N ASP A 300 -2.10 -27.66 0.41
CA ASP A 300 -1.54 -27.80 -0.94
C ASP A 300 -0.79 -26.55 -1.40
N ALA A 301 -0.10 -26.67 -2.53
CA ALA A 301 0.68 -25.57 -3.10
C ALA A 301 -0.19 -24.35 -3.45
N LEU A 302 -1.47 -24.57 -3.75
CA LEU A 302 -2.40 -23.51 -4.10
C LEU A 302 -2.77 -22.68 -2.87
N GLN A 303 -3.13 -23.32 -1.75
CA GLN A 303 -3.38 -22.64 -0.47
C GLN A 303 -2.14 -21.89 0.01
N PHE A 304 -0.94 -22.47 -0.14
CA PHE A 304 0.31 -21.77 0.17
C PHE A 304 0.46 -20.48 -0.64
N ASN A 305 0.20 -20.54 -1.95
CA ASN A 305 0.29 -19.36 -2.82
C ASN A 305 -0.75 -18.29 -2.45
N ASP A 306 -1.99 -18.68 -2.15
CA ASP A 306 -3.04 -17.76 -1.73
C ASP A 306 -2.67 -17.06 -0.40
N ILE A 307 -2.13 -17.80 0.57
CA ILE A 307 -1.62 -17.24 1.83
C ILE A 307 -0.48 -16.27 1.58
N ALA A 308 0.51 -16.65 0.77
CA ALA A 308 1.67 -15.82 0.48
C ALA A 308 1.23 -14.52 -0.19
N LEU A 309 0.34 -14.59 -1.17
CA LEU A 309 -0.19 -13.44 -1.88
C LEU A 309 -0.95 -12.49 -0.94
N LEU A 310 -1.91 -12.99 -0.17
CA LEU A 310 -2.68 -12.16 0.77
C LEU A 310 -1.81 -11.60 1.89
N THR A 311 -0.80 -12.33 2.34
CA THR A 311 0.13 -11.82 3.36
C THR A 311 0.95 -10.66 2.81
N SER A 312 1.53 -10.80 1.61
CA SER A 312 2.25 -9.71 0.94
C SER A 312 1.33 -8.50 0.69
N TRP A 313 0.12 -8.75 0.21
CA TRP A 313 -0.88 -7.71 -0.04
C TRP A 313 -1.27 -6.98 1.26
N LEU A 314 -1.53 -7.70 2.36
CA LEU A 314 -1.85 -7.12 3.66
C LEU A 314 -0.69 -6.30 4.22
N GLN A 315 0.55 -6.79 4.10
CA GLN A 315 1.74 -6.06 4.53
C GLN A 315 1.91 -4.75 3.77
N GLU A 316 1.80 -4.80 2.44
CA GLU A 316 1.82 -3.61 1.61
C GLU A 316 0.69 -2.65 2.01
N ARG A 317 -0.54 -3.17 2.17
CA ARG A 317 -1.70 -2.35 2.53
C ARG A 317 -1.51 -1.64 3.87
N LEU A 318 -1.02 -2.37 4.87
CA LEU A 318 -0.72 -1.84 6.21
C LEU A 318 0.42 -0.83 6.17
N SER A 319 1.32 -0.91 5.19
CA SER A 319 2.33 0.12 4.98
C SER A 319 1.69 1.44 4.47
N HIS A 320 0.67 1.37 3.61
CA HIS A 320 -0.07 2.53 3.07
C HIS A 320 -1.05 3.18 4.06
N VAL A 321 -0.63 3.39 5.31
CA VAL A 321 -1.47 4.00 6.36
C VAL A 321 -2.03 5.34 5.86
N ASN A 322 -3.35 5.45 5.80
CA ASN A 322 -4.12 6.62 5.33
C ASN A 322 -3.97 7.01 3.85
N HIS A 323 -3.19 6.28 3.05
CA HIS A 323 -3.06 6.55 1.61
C HIS A 323 -3.99 5.63 0.83
N LYS A 324 -4.69 6.17 -0.17
CA LYS A 324 -5.59 5.40 -1.04
C LYS A 324 -4.88 4.84 -2.26
N VAL A 325 -3.73 4.19 -2.04
CA VAL A 325 -2.96 3.53 -3.10
C VAL A 325 -3.71 2.27 -3.55
N LEU A 326 -3.72 2.00 -4.86
CA LEU A 326 -4.14 0.71 -5.35
C LEU A 326 -2.98 -0.27 -5.14
N ASN A 327 -3.12 -1.17 -4.16
CA ASN A 327 -2.08 -2.15 -3.82
C ASN A 327 -1.55 -2.89 -5.05
N SER A 328 -0.25 -3.16 -5.07
CA SER A 328 0.49 -3.61 -6.24
C SER A 328 0.01 -4.94 -6.80
N ASP A 329 -0.50 -5.84 -5.97
CA ASP A 329 -1.01 -7.15 -6.41
C ASP A 329 -2.53 -7.17 -6.68
N PHE A 330 -3.16 -6.02 -6.91
CA PHE A 330 -4.60 -5.92 -7.12
C PHE A 330 -5.14 -6.79 -8.29
N ASP A 331 -4.31 -7.10 -9.29
CA ASP A 331 -4.68 -7.94 -10.43
C ASP A 331 -4.61 -9.44 -10.11
N TYR A 332 -3.75 -9.83 -9.17
CA TYR A 332 -3.64 -11.22 -8.71
C TYR A 332 -4.73 -11.59 -7.69
N VAL A 333 -5.16 -10.65 -6.85
CA VAL A 333 -6.18 -10.93 -5.82
C VAL A 333 -7.56 -11.20 -6.39
N ASN A 334 -7.87 -10.80 -7.64
CA ASN A 334 -9.16 -11.12 -8.27
C ASN A 334 -9.44 -12.63 -8.31
N ASN A 335 -8.41 -13.44 -8.59
CA ASN A 335 -8.53 -14.90 -8.56
C ASN A 335 -8.88 -15.44 -7.15
N ILE A 336 -8.42 -14.74 -6.10
CA ILE A 336 -8.76 -15.07 -4.71
C ILE A 336 -10.22 -14.69 -4.45
N ILE A 337 -10.66 -13.50 -4.85
CA ILE A 337 -12.04 -13.04 -4.68
C ILE A 337 -13.02 -14.07 -5.27
N GLU A 338 -12.74 -14.54 -6.50
CA GLU A 338 -13.56 -15.55 -7.18
C GLU A 338 -13.53 -16.90 -6.45
N ARG A 339 -12.34 -17.38 -6.07
CA ARG A 339 -12.17 -18.70 -5.44
C ARG A 339 -12.85 -18.82 -4.07
N TYR A 340 -12.75 -17.76 -3.26
CA TYR A 340 -13.31 -17.74 -1.91
C TYR A 340 -14.72 -17.14 -1.87
N GLY A 341 -15.21 -16.54 -2.96
CA GLY A 341 -16.56 -16.00 -3.09
C GLY A 341 -16.81 -14.75 -2.25
N THR A 342 -15.76 -14.03 -1.85
CA THR A 342 -15.87 -12.77 -1.10
C THR A 342 -14.66 -11.87 -1.38
N PRO A 343 -14.85 -10.55 -1.54
CA PRO A 343 -13.75 -9.60 -1.61
C PRO A 343 -13.24 -9.17 -0.23
N TYR A 344 -13.86 -9.65 0.85
CA TYR A 344 -13.59 -9.15 2.19
C TYR A 344 -12.60 -10.03 2.93
N VAL A 345 -11.50 -9.42 3.38
CA VAL A 345 -10.47 -10.09 4.18
C VAL A 345 -10.37 -9.46 5.55
N ILE A 346 -10.14 -10.29 6.56
CA ILE A 346 -9.83 -9.85 7.91
C ILE A 346 -8.48 -10.41 8.35
N THR A 347 -7.77 -9.64 9.17
CA THR A 347 -6.58 -10.12 9.88
C THR A 347 -6.58 -9.56 11.30
N THR A 348 -6.16 -10.37 12.26
CA THR A 348 -6.18 -10.00 13.67
C THR A 348 -5.06 -10.70 14.40
N GLY A 349 -4.57 -10.07 15.46
CA GLY A 349 -3.61 -10.71 16.32
C GLY A 349 -3.58 -10.12 17.72
N ASN A 350 -2.98 -10.87 18.63
CA ASN A 350 -2.84 -10.46 20.02
C ASN A 350 -1.40 -10.63 20.51
N VAL A 351 -0.85 -9.56 21.07
CA VAL A 351 0.43 -9.57 21.77
C VAL A 351 0.15 -9.43 23.26
N SER A 352 0.79 -10.27 24.07
CA SER A 352 0.68 -10.19 25.53
C SER A 352 2.08 -10.22 26.13
N LEU A 353 2.45 -9.10 26.74
CA LEU A 353 3.73 -8.85 27.38
C LEU A 353 3.56 -9.00 28.89
N LYS A 354 4.40 -9.83 29.49
CA LYS A 354 4.61 -9.82 30.93
C LYS A 354 5.63 -8.74 31.27
N VAL A 355 5.23 -7.81 32.13
CA VAL A 355 5.99 -6.60 32.47
C VAL A 355 6.77 -6.82 33.78
N ASP A 356 7.89 -6.11 33.92
CA ASP A 356 8.61 -6.04 35.19
C ASP A 356 7.85 -5.23 36.23
N GLU A 357 7.68 -5.82 37.40
CA GLU A 357 6.89 -5.25 38.47
C GLU A 357 7.69 -4.20 39.27
N ASN A 358 7.09 -3.06 39.59
CA ASN A 358 7.74 -2.05 40.42
C ASN A 358 7.64 -2.42 41.91
N VAL A 359 8.63 -3.17 42.39
CA VAL A 359 8.65 -3.70 43.76
C VAL A 359 8.87 -2.63 44.83
N LEU A 360 9.56 -1.53 44.50
CA LEU A 360 9.97 -0.50 45.48
C LEU A 360 8.81 0.36 45.99
N SER A 361 7.91 0.77 45.09
CA SER A 361 6.81 1.68 45.44
C SER A 361 5.79 1.04 46.43
N PRO A 362 5.30 -0.20 46.23
CA PRO A 362 4.40 -0.87 47.16
C PRO A 362 5.02 -1.12 48.53
N ILE A 363 6.32 -1.46 48.58
CA ILE A 363 7.05 -1.66 49.84
C ILE A 363 7.15 -0.34 50.63
N LEU A 364 7.54 0.76 49.98
CA LEU A 364 7.65 2.07 50.62
C LEU A 364 6.28 2.57 51.12
N LEU A 365 5.22 2.38 50.33
CA LEU A 365 3.84 2.68 50.73
C LEU A 365 3.38 1.85 51.93
N SER A 366 3.77 0.57 51.99
CA SER A 366 3.48 -0.32 53.12
C SER A 366 4.19 0.09 54.41
N ILE A 367 5.38 0.70 54.31
CA ILE A 367 6.12 1.23 55.46
C ILE A 367 5.47 2.54 55.96
N ILE A 368 5.05 3.42 55.04
CA ILE A 368 4.42 4.71 55.38
C ILE A 368 2.98 4.53 55.89
N LEU A 369 2.25 3.56 55.33
CA LEU A 369 0.84 3.28 55.64
C LEU A 369 0.66 1.78 55.93
N PRO A 370 0.97 1.28 57.14
CA PRO A 370 0.93 -0.16 57.45
C PRO A 370 -0.38 -0.90 57.13
N PRO A 371 -1.58 -0.29 57.25
CA PRO A 371 -2.82 -0.92 56.79
C PRO A 371 -2.89 -1.21 55.29
N TYR A 372 -2.03 -0.59 54.47
CA TYR A 372 -1.89 -0.86 53.03
C TYR A 372 -1.09 -2.14 52.74
N ALA A 373 -0.34 -2.67 53.72
CA ALA A 373 0.56 -3.81 53.52
C ALA A 373 -0.12 -5.08 52.95
N PRO A 374 -1.36 -5.47 53.35
CA PRO A 374 -2.04 -6.60 52.73
C PRO A 374 -2.33 -6.38 51.23
N PHE A 375 -2.65 -5.15 50.84
CA PHE A 375 -2.90 -4.80 49.44
C PHE A 375 -1.61 -4.79 48.63
N ALA A 376 -0.52 -4.25 49.18
CA ALA A 376 0.79 -4.31 48.54
C ALA A 376 1.31 -5.73 48.39
N LEU A 377 1.07 -6.62 49.37
CA LEU A 377 1.44 -8.04 49.26
C LEU A 377 0.62 -8.76 48.18
N MET A 378 -0.65 -8.41 48.00
CA MET A 378 -1.46 -8.92 46.90
C MET A 378 -0.92 -8.44 45.55
N ASP A 379 -0.65 -7.14 45.43
CA ASP A 379 -0.07 -6.50 44.25
C ASP A 379 1.21 -7.23 43.82
N LEU A 380 2.20 -7.31 44.73
CA LEU A 380 3.49 -8.02 44.58
C LEU A 380 3.41 -9.52 44.29
N SER A 381 2.25 -10.13 44.50
CA SER A 381 2.02 -11.55 44.23
C SER A 381 1.35 -11.78 42.87
N THR A 382 0.81 -10.73 42.27
CA THR A 382 0.15 -10.76 40.97
C THR A 382 1.08 -10.21 39.89
N GLN A 383 1.10 -10.88 38.74
CA GLN A 383 1.97 -10.47 37.65
C GLN A 383 1.28 -9.43 36.78
N ASP A 384 2.01 -8.36 36.47
CA ASP A 384 1.56 -7.34 35.54
C ASP A 384 1.70 -7.80 34.09
N TYR A 385 0.67 -7.48 33.31
CA TYR A 385 0.63 -7.75 31.88
C TYR A 385 0.12 -6.52 31.14
N GLU A 386 0.80 -6.23 30.03
CA GLU A 386 0.32 -5.32 29.01
C GLU A 386 0.01 -6.13 27.76
N SER A 387 -1.21 -6.02 27.27
CA SER A 387 -1.64 -6.74 26.09
C SER A 387 -2.27 -5.80 25.08
N PHE A 388 -2.12 -6.18 23.82
CA PHE A 388 -2.57 -5.41 22.67
C PHE A 388 -3.16 -6.36 21.63
N ASN A 389 -4.40 -6.10 21.24
CA ASN A 389 -5.05 -6.74 20.11
C ASN A 389 -5.25 -5.73 18.99
N TYR A 390 -4.98 -6.18 17.76
CA TYR A 390 -5.37 -5.47 16.55
C TYR A 390 -6.39 -6.30 15.77
N PHE A 391 -7.28 -5.61 15.07
CA PHE A 391 -8.21 -6.22 14.13
C PHE A 391 -8.35 -5.31 12.91
N PHE A 392 -8.22 -5.87 11.71
CA PHE A 392 -8.42 -5.14 10.47
C PHE A 392 -9.39 -5.89 9.56
N ALA A 393 -10.27 -5.15 8.90
CA ALA A 393 -11.09 -5.63 7.79
C ALA A 393 -10.84 -4.75 6.56
N PHE A 394 -10.57 -5.38 5.42
CA PHE A 394 -10.30 -4.71 4.15
C PHE A 394 -11.18 -5.24 3.03
N ASP A 395 -11.43 -4.38 2.04
CA ASP A 395 -11.94 -4.77 0.74
C ASP A 395 -10.77 -4.98 -0.24
N LEU A 396 -10.62 -6.19 -0.75
CA LEU A 396 -9.55 -6.55 -1.69
C LEU A 396 -9.66 -5.82 -3.03
N ARG A 397 -10.85 -5.34 -3.38
CA ARG A 397 -11.05 -4.64 -4.65
C ARG A 397 -10.21 -3.38 -4.61
N ASP A 398 -10.60 -2.39 -3.83
CA ASP A 398 -10.02 -1.05 -3.80
C ASP A 398 -9.01 -0.80 -2.67
N ALA A 399 -8.71 -1.85 -1.89
CA ALA A 399 -7.84 -1.77 -0.73
C ALA A 399 -8.37 -0.82 0.36
N ASN A 400 -9.68 -0.55 0.40
CA ASN A 400 -10.26 0.27 1.45
C ASN A 400 -10.24 -0.46 2.81
N ALA A 401 -9.83 0.26 3.84
CA ALA A 401 -9.94 -0.20 5.23
C ALA A 401 -11.38 0.03 5.69
N LEU A 402 -12.13 -1.06 5.89
CA LEU A 402 -13.52 -1.03 6.34
C LEU A 402 -13.60 -0.89 7.86
N LEU A 403 -12.70 -1.56 8.58
CA LEU A 403 -12.60 -1.50 10.02
C LEU A 403 -11.12 -1.64 10.43
N ALA A 404 -10.70 -0.85 11.41
CA ALA A 404 -9.48 -1.12 12.14
C ALA A 404 -9.69 -0.81 13.63
N GLU A 405 -9.37 -1.79 14.46
CA GLU A 405 -9.50 -1.69 15.91
C GLU A 405 -8.17 -1.98 16.58
N TYR A 406 -7.94 -1.25 17.66
CA TYR A 406 -6.76 -1.33 18.50
C TYR A 406 -7.23 -1.39 19.95
N ASN A 407 -7.08 -2.55 20.59
CA ASN A 407 -7.52 -2.78 21.95
C ASN A 407 -6.30 -2.98 22.86
N TYR A 408 -6.04 -1.99 23.71
CA TYR A 408 -5.00 -2.04 24.75
C TYR A 408 -5.64 -2.42 26.08
N TYR A 409 -5.04 -3.36 26.80
CA TYR A 409 -5.56 -3.79 28.09
C TYR A 409 -4.46 -4.28 29.04
N GLN A 410 -4.61 -3.90 30.32
CA GLN A 410 -3.70 -4.24 31.41
C GLN A 410 -4.18 -5.51 32.12
N SER A 411 -4.18 -6.61 31.40
CA SER A 411 -4.50 -7.91 31.96
C SER A 411 -3.72 -8.98 31.24
N SER A 412 -3.58 -10.13 31.91
CA SER A 412 -3.26 -11.37 31.22
C SER A 412 -4.25 -11.56 30.06
N ASP A 413 -3.84 -12.31 29.05
CA ASP A 413 -4.70 -12.72 27.94
C ASP A 413 -5.77 -13.75 28.37
N SER A 414 -6.54 -13.38 29.39
CA SER A 414 -7.62 -14.18 29.93
C SER A 414 -8.60 -14.51 28.82
N LYS A 415 -9.16 -15.72 28.89
CA LYS A 415 -10.06 -16.26 27.88
C LYS A 415 -11.23 -15.32 27.61
N ASP A 416 -11.84 -14.78 28.67
CA ASP A 416 -13.04 -13.96 28.55
C ASP A 416 -12.76 -12.61 27.90
N TYR A 417 -11.61 -12.00 28.21
CA TYR A 417 -11.22 -10.72 27.61
C TYR A 417 -10.96 -10.86 26.12
N ILE A 418 -10.17 -11.86 25.73
CA ILE A 418 -9.89 -12.16 24.32
C ILE A 418 -11.19 -12.47 23.55
N ARG A 419 -12.06 -13.31 24.12
CA ARG A 419 -13.34 -13.66 23.49
C ARG A 419 -14.25 -12.45 23.36
N SER A 420 -14.26 -11.55 24.35
CA SER A 420 -15.02 -10.30 24.30
C SER A 420 -14.54 -9.39 23.17
N ILE A 421 -13.22 -9.24 23.01
CA ILE A 421 -12.63 -8.45 21.92
C ILE A 421 -13.01 -9.04 20.56
N ILE A 422 -12.76 -10.34 20.34
CA ILE A 422 -13.10 -11.01 19.08
C ILE A 422 -14.60 -10.91 18.79
N TYR A 423 -15.44 -11.09 19.81
CA TYR A 423 -16.88 -10.95 19.69
C TYR A 423 -17.27 -9.56 19.22
N ASN A 424 -16.74 -8.51 19.84
CA ASN A 424 -17.05 -7.14 19.45
C ASN A 424 -16.57 -6.81 18.01
N SER A 425 -15.38 -7.27 17.62
CA SER A 425 -14.85 -7.03 16.27
C SER A 425 -15.67 -7.77 15.21
N LEU A 426 -15.97 -9.06 15.40
CA LEU A 426 -16.75 -9.84 14.44
C LEU A 426 -18.22 -9.42 14.39
N LEU A 427 -18.79 -8.98 15.52
CA LEU A 427 -20.13 -8.43 15.56
C LEU A 427 -20.23 -7.15 14.70
N GLN A 428 -19.24 -6.26 14.76
CA GLN A 428 -19.21 -5.08 13.90
C GLN A 428 -19.05 -5.41 12.42
N VAL A 429 -18.43 -6.55 12.10
CA VAL A 429 -18.32 -7.03 10.72
C VAL A 429 -19.66 -7.58 10.22
N SER A 430 -20.38 -8.35 11.04
CA SER A 430 -21.65 -9.00 10.64
C SER A 430 -22.88 -8.08 10.75
N ASP A 431 -22.91 -7.18 11.74
CA ASP A 431 -24.09 -6.38 12.04
C ASP A 431 -24.44 -5.43 10.89
N LYS A 432 -25.73 -5.34 10.56
CA LYS A 432 -26.23 -4.44 9.52
C LYS A 432 -26.26 -3.00 10.02
N PRO A 433 -25.91 -2.00 9.18
CA PRO A 433 -25.95 -0.61 9.59
C PRO A 433 -27.38 -0.23 9.98
N LYS A 434 -27.54 0.42 11.15
CA LYS A 434 -28.84 0.91 11.59
C LYS A 434 -29.34 1.92 10.56
N LYS A 435 -30.46 1.64 9.89
CA LYS A 435 -31.14 2.63 9.04
C LYS A 435 -31.36 3.88 9.88
N GLN A 436 -30.73 4.99 9.51
CA GLN A 436 -31.12 6.30 10.03
C GLN A 436 -32.55 6.54 9.52
N THR A 437 -33.54 6.32 10.38
CA THR A 437 -34.88 6.87 10.19
C THR A 437 -34.72 8.38 10.12
N ARG A 438 -34.88 8.93 8.91
CA ARG A 438 -34.91 10.36 8.63
C ARG A 438 -36.01 11.07 9.41
#